data_AF-Q5FPW7-F1
#
_entry.id   AF-Q5FPW7-F1
#
_cell.length_a   1.000
_cell.length_b   1.000
_cell.length_c   1.000
_cell.angle_alpha   90.00
_cell.angle_beta   90.00
_cell.angle_gamma   90.00
#
_symmetry.space_group_name_H-M   'P 1'
#
loop_
_entity.id
_entity.type
_entity.pdbx_description
1 polymer ?
#
loop_
_entity_poly.entity_id
_entity_poly.type
_entity_poly.pdbx_seq_one_letter_code
_entity_poly.pdbx_strand_id
1 'polypeptide(L)'
;MLEKSDLAPELYDNYIHYLKNISEIPYDGDRPFLSCEDVLDAHYLIGNHFLKKGEGMGGFGPKDFGLLSSAVARQLTSVGGMYVYDDMWEIASSLIFGLVNDHPFHDANKRTAFLSSVFLC
;
A
#
# COMPACT_ATOMS: atom_id res chain seq x y z
N MET A 1 -0.99 7.14 -8.90
CA MET A 1 -1.37 6.36 -10.09
C MET A 1 -0.19 6.12 -11.00
N LEU A 2 0.13 4.84 -11.24
CA LEU A 2 1.15 4.42 -12.19
C LEU A 2 0.67 4.52 -13.64
N GLU A 3 1.59 4.86 -14.54
CA GLU A 3 1.36 4.87 -15.99
C GLU A 3 1.73 3.52 -16.63
N LYS A 4 1.22 3.30 -17.84
CA LYS A 4 1.49 2.05 -18.59
C LYS A 4 2.98 1.80 -18.84
N SER A 5 3.80 2.84 -18.89
CA SER A 5 5.26 2.76 -19.04
C SER A 5 5.98 2.27 -17.79
N ASP A 6 5.37 2.38 -16.61
CA ASP A 6 6.05 2.08 -15.34
C ASP A 6 6.16 0.57 -15.08
N LEU A 7 5.21 -0.19 -15.62
CA LEU A 7 5.05 -1.62 -15.37
C LEU A 7 5.23 -2.45 -16.65
N ALA A 8 5.62 -3.71 -16.49
CA ALA A 8 5.50 -4.69 -17.57
C ALA A 8 4.02 -4.79 -18.04
N PRO A 9 3.74 -5.00 -19.34
CA PRO A 9 2.37 -4.95 -19.87
C PRO A 9 1.39 -5.88 -19.15
N GLU A 10 1.80 -7.12 -18.90
CA GLU A 10 1.00 -8.14 -18.19
C GLU A 10 0.66 -7.73 -16.76
N LEU A 11 1.55 -6.97 -16.13
CA LEU A 11 1.41 -6.50 -14.76
C LEU A 11 0.54 -5.24 -14.68
N TYR A 12 0.59 -4.36 -15.69
CA TYR A 12 -0.24 -3.16 -15.76
C TYR A 12 -1.74 -3.49 -15.87
N ASP A 13 -2.11 -4.48 -16.69
CA ASP A 13 -3.51 -4.88 -16.81
C ASP A 13 -4.06 -5.43 -15.48
N ASN A 14 -3.21 -6.17 -14.75
CA ASN A 14 -3.52 -6.65 -13.41
C ASN A 14 -3.64 -5.50 -12.40
N TYR A 15 -2.72 -4.53 -12.42
CA TYR A 15 -2.79 -3.32 -11.59
C TYR A 15 -4.12 -2.58 -11.78
N ILE A 16 -4.51 -2.31 -13.03
CA ILE A 16 -5.76 -1.61 -13.35
C ILE A 16 -6.99 -2.39 -12.89
N HIS A 17 -6.95 -3.73 -12.91
CA HIS A 17 -8.02 -4.55 -12.36
C HIS A 17 -8.20 -4.30 -10.86
N TYR A 18 -7.12 -4.34 -10.07
CA TYR A 18 -7.21 -4.13 -8.63
C TYR A 18 -7.52 -2.68 -8.26
N LEU A 19 -6.91 -1.71 -8.95
CA LEU A 19 -7.12 -0.28 -8.73
C LEU A 19 -8.61 0.10 -8.79
N LYS A 20 -9.36 -0.46 -9.75
CA LYS A 20 -10.82 -0.22 -9.89
C LYS A 20 -11.67 -0.75 -8.73
N ASN A 21 -11.13 -1.66 -7.93
CA ASN A 21 -11.84 -2.32 -6.84
C ASN A 21 -11.37 -1.87 -5.46
N ILE A 22 -10.35 -1.01 -5.39
CA ILE A 22 -9.92 -0.43 -4.12
C ILE A 22 -11.02 0.49 -3.58
N SER A 23 -11.28 0.35 -2.28
CA SER A 23 -12.05 1.32 -1.52
C SER A 23 -11.08 2.28 -0.85
N GLU A 24 -11.06 3.52 -1.32
CA GLU A 24 -10.30 4.57 -0.67
C GLU A 24 -10.95 5.02 0.64
N ILE A 25 -10.10 5.53 1.52
CA ILE A 25 -10.53 6.15 2.77
C ILE A 25 -10.50 7.66 2.55
N PRO A 26 -11.64 8.36 2.66
CA PRO A 26 -11.66 9.80 2.55
C PRO A 26 -10.77 10.42 3.61
N TYR A 27 -9.79 11.20 3.17
CA TYR A 27 -8.91 11.97 4.03
C TYR A 27 -8.59 13.30 3.35
N ASP A 28 -8.98 14.40 3.98
CA ASP A 28 -8.80 15.77 3.52
C ASP A 28 -7.96 16.61 4.50
N GLY A 29 -7.31 15.94 5.46
CA GLY A 29 -6.44 16.60 6.44
C GLY A 29 -5.02 16.85 5.91
N ASP A 30 -4.28 17.69 6.62
CA ASP A 30 -2.96 18.17 6.20
C ASP A 30 -1.78 17.28 6.67
N ARG A 31 -2.04 16.16 7.35
CA ARG A 31 -0.97 15.30 7.87
C ARG A 31 -0.47 14.34 6.79
N PRO A 32 0.78 13.86 6.88
CA PRO A 32 1.26 12.81 6.00
C PRO A 32 0.33 11.60 6.02
N PHE A 33 -0.03 11.11 4.83
CA PHE A 33 -0.92 9.98 4.66
C PHE A 33 -0.66 9.33 3.30
N LEU A 34 -0.62 8.00 3.26
CA LEU A 34 -0.71 7.24 2.02
C LEU A 34 -2.10 6.64 1.87
N SER A 35 -2.66 6.79 0.67
CA SER A 35 -3.92 6.16 0.25
C SER A 35 -3.74 4.66 -0.04
N CYS A 36 -4.84 3.95 -0.25
CA CYS A 36 -4.77 2.55 -0.69
C CYS A 36 -4.11 2.44 -2.07
N GLU A 37 -4.37 3.40 -2.97
CA GLU A 37 -3.71 3.54 -4.27
C GLU A 37 -2.20 3.70 -4.12
N ASP A 38 -1.72 4.58 -3.24
CA ASP A 38 -0.27 4.78 -3.07
C ASP A 38 0.44 3.50 -2.59
N VAL A 39 -0.20 2.75 -1.70
CA VAL A 39 0.31 1.45 -1.24
C VAL A 39 0.23 0.39 -2.34
N LEU A 40 -0.81 0.42 -3.18
CA LEU A 40 -0.91 -0.43 -4.36
C LEU A 40 0.23 -0.11 -5.34
N ASP A 41 0.49 1.16 -5.62
CA ASP A 41 1.57 1.61 -6.49
C ASP A 41 2.93 1.07 -5.99
N ALA A 42 3.21 1.21 -4.69
CA ALA A 42 4.40 0.63 -4.07
C ALA A 42 4.48 -0.91 -4.26
N HIS A 43 3.38 -1.63 -4.09
CA HIS A 43 3.34 -3.07 -4.29
C HIS A 43 3.69 -3.48 -5.72
N TYR A 44 3.10 -2.80 -6.71
CA TYR A 44 3.34 -3.10 -8.12
C TYR A 44 4.73 -2.68 -8.60
N LEU A 45 5.30 -1.61 -8.07
CA LEU A 45 6.69 -1.24 -8.33
C LEU A 45 7.68 -2.30 -7.80
N ILE A 46 7.45 -2.82 -6.59
CA ILE A 46 8.24 -3.94 -6.05
C ILE A 46 8.06 -5.18 -6.93
N GLY A 47 6.83 -5.51 -7.29
CA GLY A 47 6.53 -6.64 -8.17
C GLY A 47 7.24 -6.57 -9.51
N ASN A 48 7.16 -5.42 -10.18
CA ASN A 48 7.83 -5.15 -11.45
C ASN A 48 9.35 -5.26 -11.34
N HIS A 49 9.94 -4.77 -10.25
CA HIS A 49 11.39 -4.86 -10.01
C HIS A 49 11.86 -6.31 -9.90
N PHE A 50 11.19 -7.14 -9.13
CA PHE A 50 11.55 -8.56 -8.98
C PHE A 50 11.28 -9.36 -10.26
N LEU A 51 10.16 -9.08 -10.95
CA LEU A 51 9.86 -9.67 -12.25
C LEU A 51 10.98 -9.41 -13.27
N LYS A 52 11.47 -8.17 -13.36
CA LYS A 52 12.59 -7.78 -14.24
C LYS A 52 13.91 -8.49 -13.90
N LYS A 53 14.09 -8.92 -12.65
CA LYS A 53 15.25 -9.70 -12.21
C LYS A 53 15.11 -11.20 -12.46
N GLY A 54 13.95 -11.66 -12.94
CA GLY A 54 13.64 -13.09 -13.05
C GLY A 54 13.35 -13.76 -11.70
N GLU A 55 13.14 -12.96 -10.64
CA GLU A 55 12.71 -13.45 -9.33
C GLU A 55 11.18 -13.41 -9.29
N GLY A 56 10.56 -14.58 -9.09
CA GLY A 56 9.10 -14.67 -9.02
C GLY A 56 8.52 -14.07 -7.74
N MET A 57 7.26 -13.65 -7.80
CA MET A 57 6.41 -13.38 -6.64
C MET A 57 5.34 -14.46 -6.50
N GLY A 58 4.96 -14.77 -5.26
CA GLY A 58 3.88 -15.73 -4.96
C GLY A 58 2.49 -15.28 -5.41
N GLY A 59 2.35 -14.04 -5.86
CA GLY A 59 1.14 -13.46 -6.45
C GLY A 59 1.22 -11.93 -6.45
N PHE A 60 0.51 -11.29 -7.38
CA PHE A 60 0.41 -9.84 -7.48
C PHE A 60 -0.95 -9.36 -6.99
N GLY A 61 -0.94 -8.19 -6.34
CA GLY A 61 -2.14 -7.50 -5.91
C GLY A 61 -2.67 -7.97 -4.54
N PRO A 62 -3.67 -7.24 -4.02
CA PRO A 62 -4.34 -7.57 -2.78
C PRO A 62 -4.97 -8.97 -2.83
N LYS A 63 -4.79 -9.75 -1.77
CA LYS A 63 -5.57 -10.98 -1.53
C LYS A 63 -6.96 -10.65 -0.99
N ASP A 64 -7.09 -9.49 -0.31
CA ASP A 64 -8.31 -8.99 0.28
C ASP A 64 -8.26 -7.46 0.36
N PHE A 65 -9.24 -6.78 -0.23
CA PHE A 65 -9.33 -5.31 -0.26
C PHE A 65 -9.64 -4.71 1.11
N GLY A 66 -10.40 -5.42 1.95
CA GLY A 66 -10.70 -5.01 3.32
C GLY A 66 -9.47 -5.04 4.21
N LEU A 67 -8.59 -6.01 4.02
CA LEU A 67 -7.29 -6.04 4.72
C LEU A 67 -6.39 -4.88 4.29
N LEU A 68 -6.35 -4.52 3.00
CA LEU A 68 -5.58 -3.37 2.53
C LEU A 68 -6.12 -2.07 3.14
N SER A 69 -7.44 -1.88 3.05
CA SER A 69 -8.11 -0.71 3.61
C SER A 69 -7.91 -0.62 5.13
N SER A 70 -8.03 -1.74 5.85
CA SER A 70 -7.73 -1.84 7.29
C SER A 70 -6.31 -1.38 7.60
N ALA A 71 -5.31 -1.90 6.90
CA ALA A 71 -3.91 -1.57 7.13
C ALA A 71 -3.62 -0.08 6.91
N VAL A 72 -4.19 0.51 5.85
CA VAL A 72 -4.04 1.94 5.51
C VAL A 72 -4.77 2.84 6.50
N ALA A 73 -5.99 2.47 6.91
CA ALA A 73 -6.82 3.22 7.84
C ALA A 73 -6.18 3.43 9.22
N ARG A 74 -5.23 2.56 9.60
CA ARG A 74 -4.52 2.67 10.88
C ARG A 74 -3.87 4.03 11.08
N GLN A 75 -3.38 4.66 10.01
CA GLN A 75 -2.79 6.01 10.02
C GLN A 75 -3.76 7.07 10.60
N LEU A 76 -5.06 6.83 10.48
CA LEU A 76 -6.13 7.74 10.88
C LEU A 76 -6.83 7.31 12.18
N THR A 77 -6.28 6.31 12.89
CA THR A 77 -6.85 5.86 14.17
C THR A 77 -6.94 7.03 15.14
N SER A 78 -8.11 7.22 15.73
CA SER A 78 -8.36 8.29 16.70
C SER A 78 -9.09 7.78 17.94
N VAL A 79 -8.83 8.41 19.08
CA VAL A 79 -9.46 8.14 20.37
C VAL A 79 -9.79 9.48 21.01
N GLY A 80 -11.04 9.66 21.43
CA GLY A 80 -11.48 10.92 22.05
C GLY A 80 -11.39 12.14 21.12
N GLY A 81 -11.46 11.92 19.79
CA GLY A 81 -11.36 12.99 18.79
C GLY A 81 -9.93 13.43 18.45
N MET A 82 -8.91 12.77 19.04
CA MET A 82 -7.50 13.02 18.74
C MET A 82 -6.89 11.80 18.05
N TYR A 83 -5.99 12.03 17.10
CA TYR A 83 -5.27 10.94 16.46
C TYR A 83 -4.34 10.23 17.44
N VAL A 84 -4.22 8.91 17.29
CA VAL A 84 -3.34 8.07 18.10
C VAL A 84 -1.87 8.21 17.68
N TYR A 85 -1.64 8.41 16.38
CA TYR A 85 -0.32 8.63 15.78
C TYR A 85 -0.30 10.06 15.25
N ASP A 86 0.61 10.89 15.75
CA ASP A 86 0.60 12.34 15.47
C ASP A 86 1.73 12.75 14.54
N ASP A 87 2.94 12.24 14.79
CA ASP A 87 4.10 12.54 13.95
C ASP A 87 4.26 11.58 12.75
N MET A 88 5.08 11.99 11.79
CA MET A 88 5.32 11.23 10.55
C MET A 88 5.87 9.83 10.82
N TRP A 89 6.72 9.66 11.83
CA TRP A 89 7.35 8.37 12.16
C TRP A 89 6.36 7.42 12.80
N GLU A 90 5.48 7.93 13.66
CA GLU A 90 4.37 7.17 14.24
C GLU A 90 3.38 6.73 13.16
N ILE A 91 3.01 7.63 12.24
CA ILE A 91 2.13 7.32 11.11
C ILE A 91 2.76 6.24 10.22
N ALA A 92 4.02 6.41 9.83
CA ALA A 92 4.76 5.42 9.04
C ALA A 92 4.86 4.07 9.75
N SER A 93 5.17 4.08 11.05
CA SER A 93 5.25 2.86 11.86
C SER A 93 3.89 2.16 11.95
N SER A 94 2.81 2.92 12.08
CA SER A 94 1.44 2.38 12.12
C SER A 94 1.07 1.69 10.80
N LEU A 95 1.47 2.28 9.66
CA LEU A 95 1.26 1.74 8.32
C LEU A 95 2.09 0.48 8.10
N ILE A 96 3.39 0.50 8.42
CA ILE A 96 4.26 -0.69 8.35
C ILE A 96 3.65 -1.82 9.18
N PHE A 97 3.25 -1.53 10.42
CA PHE A 97 2.65 -2.53 11.29
C PHE A 97 1.39 -3.13 10.67
N GLY A 98 0.49 -2.31 10.12
CA GLY A 98 -0.72 -2.77 9.45
C GLY A 98 -0.41 -3.70 8.28
N LEU A 99 0.42 -3.24 7.34
CA LEU A 99 0.76 -4.00 6.13
C LEU A 99 1.49 -5.31 6.46
N VAL A 100 2.36 -5.29 7.47
CA VAL A 100 3.11 -6.48 7.89
C VAL A 100 2.25 -7.47 8.67
N ASN A 101 1.24 -7.06 9.44
CA ASN A 101 0.44 -7.98 10.26
C ASN A 101 -0.87 -8.42 9.57
N ASP A 102 -1.54 -7.54 8.85
CA ASP A 102 -2.79 -7.86 8.15
C ASP A 102 -2.51 -8.73 6.91
N HIS A 103 -1.28 -8.66 6.37
CA HIS A 103 -0.85 -9.35 5.15
C HIS A 103 -1.83 -9.13 3.98
N PRO A 104 -2.16 -7.88 3.59
CA PRO A 104 -3.22 -7.63 2.61
C PRO A 104 -2.92 -8.12 1.19
N PHE A 105 -1.66 -8.36 0.85
CA PHE A 105 -1.23 -8.85 -0.46
C PHE A 105 -0.95 -10.36 -0.47
N HIS A 106 -1.05 -10.98 -1.64
CA HIS A 106 -0.72 -12.39 -1.85
C HIS A 106 0.73 -12.72 -1.47
N ASP A 107 1.66 -11.82 -1.80
CA ASP A 107 3.06 -11.88 -1.42
C ASP A 107 3.59 -10.46 -1.19
N ALA A 108 4.84 -10.34 -0.74
CA ALA A 108 5.61 -9.11 -0.67
C ALA A 108 5.14 -8.06 0.36
N ASN A 109 4.19 -8.40 1.24
CA ASN A 109 3.69 -7.52 2.31
C ASN A 109 4.79 -6.72 3.04
N LYS A 110 5.88 -7.37 3.48
CA LYS A 110 7.00 -6.69 4.16
C LYS A 110 7.78 -5.74 3.26
N ARG A 111 7.96 -6.10 1.99
CA ARG A 111 8.68 -5.29 0.98
C ARG A 111 7.83 -4.08 0.57
N THR A 112 6.54 -4.29 0.37
CA THR A 112 5.56 -3.22 0.15
C THR A 112 5.52 -2.28 1.35
N ALA A 113 5.41 -2.80 2.58
CA ALA A 113 5.39 -2.00 3.79
C ALA A 113 6.63 -1.10 3.91
N PHE A 114 7.82 -1.65 3.63
CA PHE A 114 9.05 -0.88 3.63
C PHE A 114 9.03 0.23 2.56
N LEU A 115 8.68 -0.09 1.31
CA LEU A 115 8.62 0.93 0.26
C LEU A 115 7.58 2.00 0.54
N SER A 116 6.39 1.64 1.04
CA SER A 116 5.35 2.59 1.45
C SER A 116 5.87 3.54 2.53
N SER A 117 6.64 3.05 3.52
CA SER A 117 7.25 3.96 4.51
C SER A 117 8.26 4.92 3.91
N VAL A 118 9.01 4.49 2.89
CA VAL A 118 9.96 5.37 2.17
C VAL A 118 9.22 6.38 1.30
N PHE A 119 8.03 6.06 0.79
CA PHE A 119 7.20 7.01 0.03
C PHE A 119 6.53 8.06 0.92
N LEU A 120 6.22 7.70 2.17
CA LEU A 120 5.59 8.60 3.12
C LEU A 120 6.57 9.61 3.74
N CYS A 121 7.85 9.23 3.89
CA CYS A 121 8.88 9.99 4.60
C CYS A 121 9.78 10.87 3.71
#